data_AF-A0A428HDY6-F1
#
_entry.id   AF-A0A428HDY6-F1
#
_cell.length_a   1.000
_cell.length_b   1.000
_cell.length_c   1.000
_cell.angle_alpha   90.00
_cell.angle_beta   90.00
_cell.angle_gamma   90.00
#
_symmetry.space_group_name_H-M   'P 1'
#
loop_
_entity.id
_entity.type
_entity.pdbx_description
1 polymer ?
#
loop_
_entity_poly.entity_id
_entity_poly.type
_entity_poly.pdbx_seq_one_letter_code
_entity_poly.pdbx_strand_id
1 'polypeptide(L)'
;MEAVEIVRIKDVIIEKVSANDEELEHIFGCSKRQAGDMRREMKKLPSQQKHLRNDGQLVTIKGFDEYLQYRGTQAWKKEMVKSKKMRSAG
;
A
#
# COMPACT_ATOMS: atom_id res chain seq x y z
N MET A 1 -8.84 40.36 -32.67
CA MET A 1 -7.63 39.76 -32.06
C MET A 1 -8.12 38.97 -30.86
N GLU A 2 -7.99 37.65 -30.88
CA GLU A 2 -8.37 36.82 -29.74
C GLU A 2 -7.41 37.06 -28.57
N ALA A 3 -7.96 37.25 -27.37
CA ALA A 3 -7.18 37.49 -26.17
C ALA A 3 -6.48 36.18 -25.76
N VAL A 4 -5.15 36.18 -25.74
CA VAL A 4 -4.36 35.04 -25.28
C VAL A 4 -4.29 35.08 -23.76
N GLU A 5 -4.93 34.11 -23.11
CA GLU A 5 -4.88 33.94 -21.66
C GLU A 5 -3.65 33.10 -21.29
N ILE A 6 -2.74 33.68 -20.51
CA ILE A 6 -1.51 33.00 -20.06
C ILE A 6 -1.67 32.59 -18.60
N VAL A 7 -1.91 31.31 -18.37
CA VAL A 7 -2.00 30.73 -17.02
C VAL A 7 -0.60 30.55 -16.44
N ARG A 8 -0.35 31.11 -15.25
CA ARG A 8 0.92 30.93 -14.51
C ARG A 8 0.70 29.99 -13.34
N ILE A 9 1.30 28.81 -13.41
CA ILE A 9 1.32 27.85 -12.29
C ILE A 9 2.40 28.31 -11.30
N LYS A 10 2.02 28.53 -10.05
CA LYS A 10 2.96 28.92 -8.97
C LYS A 10 3.78 27.73 -8.48
N ASP A 11 3.13 26.60 -8.23
CA ASP A 11 3.74 25.40 -7.67
C ASP A 11 3.07 24.13 -8.19
N VAL A 12 3.85 23.05 -8.32
CA VAL A 12 3.36 21.69 -8.63
C VAL A 12 3.82 20.76 -7.51
N ILE A 13 2.87 20.16 -6.81
CA ILE A 13 3.14 19.16 -5.76
C ILE A 13 2.88 17.78 -6.38
N ILE A 14 3.93 16.96 -6.48
CA ILE A 14 3.83 15.57 -6.93
C ILE A 14 3.87 14.69 -5.70
N GLU A 15 2.71 14.27 -5.22
CA GLU A 15 2.63 13.29 -4.14
C GLU A 15 2.90 11.88 -4.69
N LYS A 16 3.78 11.14 -4.01
CA LYS A 16 3.91 9.71 -4.29
C LYS A 16 2.62 9.04 -3.86
N VAL A 17 1.97 8.35 -4.80
CA VAL A 17 0.71 7.61 -4.53
C VAL A 17 1.00 6.22 -3.97
N SER A 18 2.16 5.66 -4.33
CA SER A 18 2.62 4.34 -3.92
C SER A 18 4.10 4.35 -3.55
N ALA A 19 4.49 3.40 -2.70
CA ALA A 19 5.83 3.27 -2.19
C ALA A 19 6.35 1.84 -2.30
N ASN A 20 7.68 1.72 -2.48
CA ASN A 20 8.43 0.48 -2.29
C ASN A 20 8.87 0.29 -0.82
N ASP A 21 9.53 -0.82 -0.50
CA ASP A 21 9.92 -1.12 0.89
C ASP A 21 10.89 -0.09 1.51
N GLU A 22 11.74 0.56 0.70
CA GLU A 22 12.67 1.60 1.18
C GLU A 22 11.93 2.90 1.48
N GLU A 23 11.01 3.30 0.60
CA GLU A 23 10.17 4.48 0.81
C GLU A 23 9.23 4.30 2.01
N LEU A 24 8.69 3.10 2.21
CA LEU A 24 7.86 2.79 3.37
C LEU A 24 8.65 2.88 4.68
N GLU A 25 9.94 2.54 4.67
CA GLU A 25 10.81 2.73 5.83
C GLU A 25 10.92 4.21 6.20
N HIS A 26 11.17 5.07 5.22
CA HIS A 26 11.25 6.51 5.44
C HIS A 26 9.92 7.13 5.88
N ILE A 27 8.79 6.65 5.35
CA ILE A 27 7.47 7.22 5.62
C ILE A 27 6.92 6.75 6.98
N PHE A 28 7.03 5.45 7.29
CA PHE A 28 6.36 4.84 8.44
C PHE A 28 7.31 4.48 9.59
N GLY A 29 8.62 4.70 9.45
CA GLY A 29 9.61 4.42 10.50
C GLY A 29 9.78 2.93 10.82
N CYS A 30 9.28 2.04 9.97
CA CYS A 30 9.56 0.60 10.05
C CYS A 30 10.85 0.26 9.28
N SER A 31 11.49 -0.86 9.56
CA SER A 31 12.62 -1.31 8.70
C SER A 31 12.13 -1.77 7.32
N LYS A 32 12.96 -1.62 6.27
CA LYS A 32 12.72 -2.20 4.94
C LYS A 32 12.29 -3.67 4.99
N ARG A 33 12.90 -4.46 5.87
CA ARG A 33 12.54 -5.88 6.05
C ARG A 33 11.10 -6.03 6.54
N GLN A 34 10.72 -5.27 7.56
CA GLN A 34 9.35 -5.30 8.10
C GLN A 34 8.35 -4.82 7.05
N ALA A 35 8.65 -3.76 6.30
CA ALA A 35 7.83 -3.29 5.18
C ALA A 35 7.60 -4.40 4.14
N GLY A 36 8.67 -5.08 3.72
CA GLY A 36 8.58 -6.20 2.78
C GLY A 36 7.80 -7.40 3.33
N ASP A 37 7.95 -7.72 4.62
CA ASP A 37 7.17 -8.78 5.27
C ASP A 37 5.68 -8.43 5.33
N MET A 38 5.34 -7.20 5.68
CA MET A 38 3.95 -6.70 5.71
C MET A 38 3.34 -6.68 4.32
N ARG A 39 4.05 -6.21 3.29
CA ARG A 39 3.58 -6.23 1.89
C ARG A 39 3.33 -7.66 1.39
N ARG A 40 4.23 -8.60 1.73
CA ARG A 40 4.02 -10.03 1.43
C ARG A 40 2.83 -10.62 2.18
N GLU A 41 2.54 -10.14 3.39
CA GLU A 41 1.35 -10.52 4.16
C GLU A 41 0.07 -9.99 3.51
N MET A 42 0.05 -8.70 3.11
CA MET A 42 -1.04 -8.08 2.34
C MET A 42 -1.34 -8.87 1.05
N LYS A 43 -0.32 -9.37 0.35
CA LYS A 43 -0.51 -10.18 -0.88
C LYS A 43 -1.33 -11.46 -0.62
N LYS A 44 -1.27 -12.00 0.60
CA LYS A 44 -1.98 -13.23 1.00
C LYS A 44 -3.42 -12.95 1.44
N LEU A 45 -3.78 -11.68 1.68
CA LEU A 45 -5.08 -11.27 2.22
C LEU A 45 -5.92 -10.65 1.10
N PRO A 46 -7.01 -11.30 0.66
CA PRO A 46 -7.85 -10.78 -0.42
C PRO A 46 -8.35 -9.35 -0.19
N SER A 47 -8.69 -8.98 1.05
CA SER A 47 -9.15 -7.63 1.38
C SER A 47 -8.10 -6.53 1.14
N GLN A 48 -6.81 -6.91 1.16
CA GLN A 48 -5.68 -5.99 1.08
C GLN A 48 -5.07 -5.89 -0.33
N GLN A 49 -5.37 -6.83 -1.22
CA GLN A 49 -4.81 -6.86 -2.59
C GLN A 49 -5.14 -5.61 -3.40
N LYS A 50 -6.28 -4.94 -3.13
CA LYS A 50 -6.68 -3.68 -3.78
C LYS A 50 -5.69 -2.52 -3.59
N HIS A 51 -4.85 -2.60 -2.56
CA HIS A 51 -3.83 -1.59 -2.24
C HIS A 51 -2.48 -1.88 -2.90
N LEU A 52 -2.30 -3.10 -3.44
CA LEU A 52 -1.06 -3.54 -4.06
C LEU A 52 -1.01 -3.15 -5.54
N ARG A 53 0.17 -2.76 -6.01
CA ARG A 53 0.45 -2.35 -7.40
C ARG A 53 1.67 -3.12 -7.92
N ASN A 54 1.78 -3.22 -9.24
CA ASN A 54 2.90 -3.91 -9.90
C ASN A 54 3.15 -5.31 -9.31
N ASP A 55 2.14 -6.18 -9.37
CA ASP A 55 2.15 -7.54 -8.76
C ASP A 55 2.48 -7.60 -7.27
N GLY A 56 2.20 -6.49 -6.59
CA GLY A 56 2.47 -6.28 -5.17
C GLY A 56 3.92 -5.93 -4.88
N GLN A 57 4.71 -5.49 -5.86
CA GLN A 57 6.03 -4.86 -5.65
C GLN A 57 5.90 -3.48 -4.98
N LEU A 58 4.78 -2.80 -5.22
CA LEU A 58 4.46 -1.50 -4.64
C LEU A 58 3.13 -1.59 -3.87
N VAL A 59 2.93 -0.67 -2.95
CA VAL A 59 1.68 -0.50 -2.20
C VAL A 59 1.32 0.97 -2.14
N THR A 60 0.03 1.29 -2.22
CA THR A 60 -0.42 2.68 -1.98
C THR A 60 -0.09 3.10 -0.57
N ILE A 61 0.46 4.30 -0.36
CA ILE A 61 0.85 4.78 0.98
C ILE A 61 -0.36 4.75 1.94
N LYS A 62 -1.52 5.26 1.50
CA LYS A 62 -2.77 5.18 2.26
C LYS A 62 -3.16 3.75 2.61
N GLY A 63 -3.09 2.83 1.66
CA GLY A 63 -3.42 1.43 1.88
C GLY A 63 -2.46 0.71 2.83
N PHE A 64 -1.20 1.13 2.88
CA PHE A 64 -0.24 0.61 3.86
C PHE A 64 -0.57 1.12 5.27
N ASP A 65 -0.92 2.40 5.41
CA ASP A 65 -1.37 2.94 6.71
C ASP A 65 -2.65 2.25 7.22
N GLU A 66 -3.66 2.11 6.35
CA GLU A 66 -4.88 1.35 6.66
C GLU A 66 -4.55 -0.09 7.08
N TYR A 67 -3.55 -0.70 6.43
CA TYR A 67 -3.08 -2.03 6.80
C TYR A 67 -2.43 -2.07 8.18
N LEU A 68 -1.61 -1.08 8.54
CA LEU A 68 -0.99 -1.02 9.88
C LEU A 68 -2.05 -0.96 11.00
N GLN A 69 -3.15 -0.23 10.78
CA GLN A 69 -4.27 -0.15 11.71
C GLN A 69 -5.10 -1.45 11.75
N TYR A 70 -5.22 -2.13 10.60
CA TYR A 70 -5.91 -3.41 10.48
C TYR A 70 -5.11 -4.58 11.08
N ARG A 71 -3.79 -4.56 10.96
CA ARG A 71 -2.90 -5.67 11.28
C ARG A 71 -2.94 -6.01 12.76
N GLY A 72 -3.14 -7.29 13.07
CA GLY A 72 -3.23 -7.78 14.46
C GLY A 72 -4.63 -7.71 15.08
N THR A 73 -5.58 -7.03 14.43
CA THR A 73 -7.00 -7.05 14.85
C THR A 73 -7.61 -8.46 14.77
N GLN A 74 -8.75 -8.66 15.42
CA GLN A 74 -9.50 -9.93 15.33
C GLN A 74 -9.94 -10.24 13.89
N ALA A 75 -10.30 -9.22 13.11
CA ALA A 75 -10.66 -9.38 11.70
C ALA A 75 -9.46 -9.89 10.89
N TRP A 76 -8.27 -9.29 11.09
CA TRP A 76 -7.03 -9.75 10.48
C TRP A 76 -6.71 -11.21 10.83
N LYS A 77 -6.84 -11.60 12.10
CA LYS A 77 -6.61 -12.99 12.53
C LYS A 77 -7.54 -13.97 11.80
N LYS A 78 -8.83 -13.64 11.70
CA LYS A 78 -9.84 -14.47 11.00
C LYS A 78 -9.51 -14.60 9.51
N GLU A 79 -9.15 -13.50 8.85
CA GLU A 79 -8.82 -13.52 7.43
C GLU A 79 -7.53 -14.30 7.14
N MET A 80 -6.52 -14.19 8.01
CA MET A 80 -5.29 -14.97 7.91
C MET A 80 -5.55 -16.48 7.96
N VAL A 81 -6.40 -16.94 8.88
CA VAL A 81 -6.79 -18.36 8.97
C VAL A 81 -7.54 -18.80 7.72
N LYS A 82 -8.50 -18.01 7.25
CA LYS A 82 -9.26 -18.30 6.02
C LYS A 82 -8.35 -18.39 4.79
N SER A 83 -7.43 -17.44 4.66
CA SER A 83 -6.49 -17.37 3.54
C SER A 83 -5.51 -18.55 3.55
N LYS A 84 -5.05 -19.00 4.72
CA LYS A 84 -4.26 -20.24 4.84
C LYS A 84 -5.05 -21.46 4.36
N LYS A 85 -6.30 -21.61 4.82
CA LYS A 85 -7.16 -22.75 4.42
C LYS A 85 -7.39 -22.81 2.91
N MET A 86 -7.63 -21.67 2.26
CA MET A 86 -7.81 -21.62 0.80
C MET A 86 -6.56 -22.04 0.03
N ARG A 87 -5.37 -21.71 0.54
CA ARG A 87 -4.09 -22.05 -0.10
C ARG A 87 -3.64 -23.49 0.13
N SER A 88 -4.16 -24.18 1.14
CA SER A 88 -3.89 -25.59 1.41
C SER A 88 -4.86 -26.54 0.69
N ALA A 89 -5.92 -26.01 0.08
CA ALA A 89 -6.97 -26.79 -0.58
C ALA A 89 -6.77 -26.94 -2.11
N GLY A 90 -5.66 -26.43 -2.66
CA GLY A 90 -5.24 -26.63 -4.04
C GLY A 90 -3.81 -27.15 -4.08
#